data_AF-A0A449BCQ9-F1
#
_entry.id   AF-A0A449BCQ9-F1
#
_cell.length_a   1.000
_cell.length_b   1.000
_cell.length_c   1.000
_cell.angle_alpha   90.00
_cell.angle_beta   90.00
_cell.angle_gamma   90.00
#
_symmetry.space_group_name_H-M   'P 1'
#
loop_
_entity.id
_entity.type
_entity.pdbx_description
1 polymer ?
#
loop_
_entity_poly.entity_id
_entity_poly.type
_entity_poly.pdbx_seq_one_letter_code
_entity_poly.pdbx_strand_id
1 'polypeptide(L)'
;MPKLFKTYKPILSNSQKKNLYREYELGIAEGFIPGPKLSFDNYFKNSDLFDMIEMKCLDCHFELNLSYEHFSMDVLHNEAAFPLDFCPECGKLQFVPKDVFKKLIPFNVLK
;
A
#
# COMPACT_ATOMS: atom_id res chain seq x y z
N MET A 1 -3.92 11.87 -13.47
CA MET A 1 -2.59 11.39 -13.93
C MET A 1 -2.59 9.87 -13.87
N PRO A 2 -1.98 9.17 -14.84
CA PRO A 2 -1.85 7.72 -14.77
C PRO A 2 -0.89 7.34 -13.64
N LYS A 3 -1.25 6.31 -12.87
CA LYS A 3 -0.42 5.70 -11.83
C LYS A 3 0.91 5.23 -12.43
N LEU A 4 2.05 5.74 -11.95
CA LEU A 4 3.38 5.39 -12.49
C LEU A 4 4.08 4.22 -11.78
N PHE A 5 3.38 3.60 -10.83
CA PHE A 5 3.88 2.53 -9.98
C PHE A 5 2.91 1.34 -9.94
N LYS A 6 3.40 0.19 -9.49
CA LYS A 6 2.59 -1.04 -9.34
C LYS A 6 2.11 -1.22 -7.90
N THR A 7 0.87 -1.69 -7.76
CA THR A 7 0.38 -2.36 -6.54
C THR A 7 0.22 -3.85 -6.80
N TYR A 8 0.13 -4.63 -5.74
CA TYR A 8 -0.22 -6.03 -5.81
C TYR A 8 -1.20 -6.40 -4.70
N LYS A 9 -2.03 -7.41 -4.93
CA LYS A 9 -2.86 -7.99 -3.87
C LYS A 9 -2.08 -9.13 -3.20
N PRO A 10 -1.88 -9.09 -1.87
CA PRO A 10 -1.17 -10.15 -1.17
C PRO A 10 -2.01 -11.43 -1.20
N ILE A 11 -1.32 -12.58 -1.28
CA ILE A 11 -1.98 -13.87 -1.12
C ILE A 11 -2.25 -14.07 0.36
N LEU A 12 -3.51 -13.90 0.76
CA LEU A 12 -3.96 -14.12 2.13
C LEU A 12 -4.40 -15.57 2.32
N SER A 13 -3.91 -16.20 3.39
CA SER A 13 -4.40 -17.49 3.85
C SER A 13 -5.85 -17.39 4.31
N ASN A 14 -6.55 -18.54 4.37
CA ASN A 14 -7.93 -18.56 4.88
C ASN A 14 -8.04 -18.08 6.32
N SER A 15 -7.03 -18.31 7.17
CA SER A 15 -7.02 -17.80 8.54
C SER A 15 -6.85 -16.28 8.57
N GLN A 16 -5.95 -15.73 7.74
CA GLN A 16 -5.76 -14.28 7.62
C GLN A 16 -7.05 -13.60 7.14
N LYS A 17 -7.70 -14.13 6.10
CA LYS A 17 -8.97 -13.58 5.61
C LYS A 17 -10.07 -13.59 6.67
N LYS A 18 -10.18 -14.68 7.45
CA LYS A 18 -11.15 -14.77 8.55
C LYS A 18 -10.88 -13.74 9.65
N ASN A 19 -9.61 -13.53 10.01
CA ASN A 19 -9.24 -12.55 11.03
C ASN A 19 -9.53 -11.11 10.55
N LEU A 20 -9.11 -10.76 9.33
CA LEU A 20 -9.39 -9.45 8.73
C LEU A 20 -10.88 -9.16 8.61
N TYR A 21 -11.67 -10.15 8.20
CA TYR A 21 -13.11 -9.99 8.12
C TYR A 21 -13.74 -9.81 9.52
N ARG A 22 -13.25 -10.53 10.54
CA ARG A 22 -13.71 -10.34 11.93
C ARG A 22 -13.40 -8.94 12.45
N GLU A 23 -12.22 -8.41 12.18
CA GLU A 23 -11.84 -7.03 12.54
C GLU A 23 -12.76 -6.01 11.85
N TYR A 24 -13.05 -6.22 10.57
CA TYR A 24 -14.03 -5.43 9.83
C TYR A 24 -15.43 -5.48 10.46
N GLU A 25 -15.92 -6.68 10.83
CA GLU A 25 -17.23 -6.84 11.47
C GLU A 25 -17.29 -6.11 12.82
N LEU A 26 -16.21 -6.14 13.60
CA LEU A 26 -16.08 -5.39 14.85
C LEU A 26 -16.11 -3.87 14.58
N GLY A 27 -15.35 -3.38 13.60
CA GLY A 27 -15.32 -1.97 13.24
C GLY A 27 -16.68 -1.42 12.77
N ILE A 28 -17.47 -2.24 12.07
CA ILE A 28 -18.86 -1.91 11.71
C ILE A 28 -19.75 -1.87 12.97
N ALA A 29 -19.65 -2.87 13.85
CA ALA A 29 -20.46 -2.96 15.05
C ALA A 29 -20.19 -1.82 16.05
N GLU A 30 -18.94 -1.37 16.14
CA GLU A 30 -18.50 -0.25 16.99
C GLU A 30 -18.72 1.12 16.34
N GLY A 31 -19.15 1.16 15.07
CA GLY A 31 -19.45 2.39 14.33
C GLY A 31 -18.23 3.13 13.79
N PHE A 32 -17.05 2.51 13.79
CA PHE A 32 -15.83 3.07 13.21
C PHE A 32 -15.82 3.02 11.68
N ILE A 33 -16.48 2.00 11.10
CA ILE A 33 -16.61 1.84 9.66
C ILE A 33 -18.05 2.19 9.28
N PRO A 34 -18.28 3.20 8.41
CA PRO A 34 -19.62 3.58 8.01
C PRO A 34 -20.23 2.60 7.00
N GLY A 35 -21.55 2.45 7.05
CA GLY A 35 -22.33 1.73 6.04
C GLY A 35 -22.75 0.31 6.44
N PRO A 36 -23.53 -0.36 5.57
CA PRO A 36 -24.00 -1.71 5.85
C PRO A 36 -22.85 -2.72 5.78
N LYS A 37 -22.91 -3.72 6.67
CA LYS A 37 -21.97 -4.84 6.67
C LYS A 37 -21.98 -5.57 5.32
N LEU A 38 -20.82 -5.69 4.68
CA LEU A 38 -20.61 -6.48 3.48
C LEU A 38 -20.50 -7.97 3.83
N SER A 39 -20.82 -8.86 2.88
CA SER A 39 -20.52 -10.29 3.00
C SER A 39 -19.01 -10.53 2.86
N PHE A 40 -18.53 -11.68 3.38
CA PHE A 40 -17.13 -12.08 3.29
C PHE A 40 -16.56 -11.99 1.87
N ASP A 41 -17.27 -12.55 0.89
CA ASP A 41 -16.81 -12.52 -0.51
C ASP A 41 -16.81 -11.11 -1.10
N ASN A 42 -17.81 -10.28 -0.75
CA ASN A 42 -17.91 -8.91 -1.25
C ASN A 42 -16.85 -7.99 -0.62
N TYR A 43 -16.50 -8.22 0.64
CA TYR A 43 -15.42 -7.53 1.34
C TYR A 43 -14.08 -7.74 0.62
N PHE A 44 -13.75 -8.97 0.24
CA PHE A 44 -12.49 -9.27 -0.46
C PHE A 44 -12.52 -9.01 -1.97
N LYS A 45 -13.70 -8.90 -2.61
CA LYS A 45 -13.83 -8.58 -4.05
C LYS A 45 -13.65 -7.10 -4.38
N ASN A 46 -14.20 -6.21 -3.55
CA ASN A 46 -14.40 -4.81 -3.93
C ASN A 46 -13.37 -3.83 -3.37
N SER A 47 -12.34 -4.33 -2.70
CA SER A 47 -11.47 -3.48 -1.93
C SER A 47 -10.10 -3.33 -2.59
N ASP A 48 -9.82 -2.12 -3.04
CA ASP A 48 -8.46 -1.61 -3.18
C ASP A 48 -7.76 -1.47 -1.81
N LEU A 49 -8.48 -1.70 -0.70
CA LEU A 49 -7.95 -1.69 0.68
C LEU A 49 -6.84 -2.74 0.90
N PHE A 50 -6.82 -3.81 0.10
CA PHE A 50 -5.78 -4.84 0.18
C PHE A 50 -4.64 -4.65 -0.82
N ASP A 51 -4.63 -3.58 -1.59
CA ASP A 51 -3.50 -3.31 -2.45
C ASP A 51 -2.29 -2.95 -1.61
N MET A 52 -1.19 -3.63 -1.84
CA MET A 52 0.10 -3.39 -1.21
C MET A 52 1.05 -2.75 -2.22
N ILE A 53 2.01 -1.97 -1.71
CA ILE A 53 3.12 -1.39 -2.47
C ILE A 53 4.43 -1.86 -1.86
N GLU A 54 5.32 -2.38 -2.69
CA GLU A 54 6.74 -2.54 -2.35
C GLU A 54 7.42 -1.17 -2.43
N MET A 55 7.86 -0.63 -1.30
CA MET A 55 8.60 0.63 -1.19
C MET A 55 10.09 0.36 -0.97
N LYS A 56 10.94 1.25 -1.48
CA LYS A 56 12.40 1.20 -1.35
C LYS A 56 12.99 2.59 -1.18
N CYS A 57 13.95 2.72 -0.27
CA CYS A 57 14.68 3.97 -0.05
C CYS A 57 15.73 4.19 -1.15
N LEU A 58 15.77 5.40 -1.73
CA LEU A 58 16.81 5.79 -2.70
C LEU A 58 18.19 5.93 -2.06
N ASP A 59 18.26 6.21 -0.75
CA ASP A 59 19.50 6.45 -0.01
C ASP A 59 20.06 5.18 0.65
N CYS A 60 19.33 4.59 1.61
CA CYS A 60 19.82 3.44 2.38
C CYS A 60 19.38 2.09 1.82
N HIS A 61 18.61 2.07 0.73
CA HIS A 61 18.11 0.87 0.06
C HIS A 61 17.22 -0.07 0.91
N PHE A 62 16.80 0.34 2.10
CA PHE A 62 15.81 -0.35 2.91
C PHE A 62 14.52 -0.60 2.10
N GLU A 63 13.88 -1.76 2.28
CA GLU A 63 12.64 -2.15 1.59
C GLU A 63 11.54 -2.48 2.61
N LEU A 64 10.31 -2.07 2.31
CA LEU A 64 9.13 -2.38 3.13
C LEU A 64 7.88 -2.48 2.26
N ASN A 65 6.99 -3.40 2.62
CA ASN A 65 5.67 -3.50 2.02
C ASN A 65 4.68 -2.69 2.85
N LEU A 66 3.98 -1.76 2.21
CA LEU A 66 2.98 -0.90 2.85
C LEU A 66 1.61 -1.08 2.20
N SER A 67 0.54 -0.87 2.98
CA SER A 67 -0.81 -0.76 2.42
C SER A 67 -0.88 0.47 1.53
N TYR A 68 -1.43 0.32 0.32
CA TYR A 68 -1.69 1.43 -0.58
C TYR A 68 -2.73 2.39 -0.01
N GLU A 69 -3.61 1.92 0.87
CA GLU A 69 -4.61 2.76 1.52
C GLU A 69 -3.98 4.00 2.16
N HIS A 70 -2.79 3.87 2.75
CA HIS A 70 -2.04 4.97 3.37
C HIS A 70 -1.70 6.11 2.41
N PHE A 71 -1.57 5.81 1.11
CA PHE A 71 -1.21 6.78 0.07
C PHE A 71 -2.36 7.06 -0.90
N SER A 72 -3.49 6.39 -0.69
CA SER A 72 -4.58 6.37 -1.65
C SER A 72 -5.13 7.77 -1.86
N MET A 73 -5.31 8.57 -0.81
CA MET A 73 -5.84 9.94 -0.90
C MET A 73 -4.91 10.88 -1.67
N ASP A 74 -3.61 10.89 -1.35
CA ASP A 74 -2.64 11.81 -1.95
C ASP A 74 -2.40 11.50 -3.43
N VAL A 75 -2.37 10.21 -3.78
CA VAL A 75 -2.21 9.76 -5.17
C VAL A 75 -3.50 9.93 -5.98
N LEU A 76 -4.68 9.69 -5.38
CA LEU A 76 -5.98 9.85 -6.04
C LEU A 76 -6.29 11.31 -6.37
N HIS A 77 -5.85 12.27 -5.53
CA HIS A 77 -6.02 13.70 -5.81
C HIS A 77 -5.05 14.25 -6.87
N ASN A 78 -4.23 13.39 -7.52
CA ASN A 78 -3.24 13.76 -8.52
C ASN A 78 -2.18 14.76 -8.01
N GLU A 79 -1.97 14.84 -6.70
CA GLU A 79 -0.95 15.72 -6.12
C GLU A 79 0.45 15.13 -6.32
N ALA A 80 0.54 13.81 -6.49
CA ALA A 80 1.79 13.11 -6.76
C ALA A 80 1.64 12.03 -7.85
N ALA A 81 2.68 11.86 -8.67
CA ALA A 81 2.72 10.80 -9.69
C ALA A 81 2.99 9.40 -9.11
N PHE A 82 3.53 9.35 -7.89
CA PHE A 82 3.78 8.15 -7.09
C PHE A 82 3.97 8.54 -5.61
N PRO A 83 3.73 7.61 -4.65
CA PRO A 83 3.98 7.83 -3.22
C PRO A 83 5.42 8.23 -2.92
N LEU A 84 5.61 9.25 -2.09
CA LEU A 84 6.91 9.63 -1.54
C LEU A 84 6.76 9.77 -0.03
N ASP A 85 7.62 9.10 0.73
CA ASP A 85 7.54 9.10 2.19
C ASP A 85 8.93 9.11 2.83
N PHE A 86 8.96 9.30 4.16
CA PHE A 86 10.14 9.17 4.99
C PHE A 86 10.52 7.70 5.13
N CYS A 87 11.80 7.40 4.92
CA CYS A 87 12.33 6.07 5.17
C CYS A 87 12.34 5.80 6.68
N PRO A 88 11.70 4.72 7.18
CA PRO A 88 11.69 4.42 8.61
C PRO A 88 13.08 4.03 9.15
N GLU A 89 14.02 3.64 8.27
CA GLU A 89 15.38 3.26 8.65
C GLU A 89 16.32 4.46 8.77
N CYS A 90 16.30 5.40 7.81
CA CYS A 90 17.27 6.52 7.76
C CYS A 90 16.65 7.91 7.92
N GLY A 91 15.33 8.01 8.04
CA GLY A 91 14.60 9.26 8.26
C GLY A 91 14.59 10.23 7.08
N LYS A 92 15.10 9.86 5.91
CA LYS A 92 15.11 10.73 4.71
C LYS A 92 13.83 10.57 3.90
N LEU A 93 13.31 11.68 3.35
CA LEU A 93 12.16 11.72 2.44
C LEU A 93 12.55 11.21 1.04
N GLN A 94 12.89 9.92 0.97
CA GLN A 94 13.39 9.24 -0.23
C GLN A 94 12.83 7.82 -0.36
N PHE A 95 11.73 7.53 0.33
CA PHE A 95 11.06 6.24 0.28
C PHE A 95 10.03 6.25 -0.84
N VAL A 96 10.27 5.47 -1.89
CA VAL A 96 9.47 5.48 -3.14
C VAL A 96 9.07 4.06 -3.54
N PRO A 97 8.07 3.86 -4.41
CA PRO A 97 7.76 2.53 -4.94
C PRO A 97 8.98 1.90 -5.61
N LYS A 98 9.21 0.62 -5.37
CA LYS A 98 10.40 -0.10 -5.83
C LYS A 98 10.53 -0.14 -7.34
N ASP A 99 9.43 -0.14 -8.08
CA ASP A 99 9.45 -0.05 -9.53
C ASP A 99 9.75 1.36 -10.05
N VAL A 100 9.49 2.40 -9.26
CA VAL A 100 10.00 3.76 -9.48
C VAL A 100 11.48 3.84 -9.15
N PHE A 101 11.93 3.28 -8.02
CA PHE A 101 13.34 3.16 -7.67
C PHE A 101 14.17 2.58 -8.82
N LYS A 102 13.71 1.47 -9.41
CA LYS A 102 14.38 0.79 -10.55
C LYS A 102 14.47 1.65 -11.82
N LYS A 103 13.57 2.61 -12.00
CA LYS A 103 13.59 3.56 -13.12
C LYS A 103 14.54 4.74 -12.84
N LEU A 104 14.63 5.17 -11.58
CA LEU A 104 15.46 6.31 -11.15
C LEU A 104 16.94 5.96 -11.01
N ILE A 105 17.26 4.76 -10.53
CA ILE A 105 18.64 4.27 -10.40
C ILE A 105 18.88 3.16 -11.45
N PRO A 106 19.40 3.50 -12.64
CA PRO A 106 19.80 2.49 -13.61
C PRO A 106 20.96 1.65 -13.06
N PHE A 107 21.00 0.37 -13.43
CA PHE A 107 21.92 -0.69 -12.99
C PHE A 107 23.43 -0.36 -12.99
N ASN A 108 23.86 0.78 -13.54
CA ASN A 108 25.26 1.18 -13.65
C ASN A 108 25.80 2.01 -12.47
N VAL A 109 24.97 2.39 -11.49
CA VAL A 109 25.40 3.25 -10.36
C VAL A 109 25.68 2.44 -9.08
N LEU A 110 25.29 1.17 -9.03
CA LEU A 110 25.57 0.27 -7.91
C LEU A 110 26.84 -0.57 -8.22
N LYS A 111 28.01 0.09 -8.23
CA LYS A 111 29.33 -0.55 -8.21
C LYS A 111 30.14 -0.03 -7.04
#